data_AF-A0A542I644-F1
#
_entry.id   AF-A0A542I644-F1
#
_cell.length_a   1.000
_cell.length_b   1.000
_cell.length_c   1.000
_cell.angle_alpha   90.00
_cell.angle_beta   90.00
_cell.angle_gamma   90.00
#
_symmetry.space_group_name_H-M   'P 1'
#
loop_
_entity.id
_entity.type
_entity.pdbx_description
1 polymer ?
#
loop_
_entity_poly.entity_id
_entity_poly.type
_entity_poly.pdbx_seq_one_letter_code
_entity_poly.pdbx_strand_id
1 'polypeptide(L)'
;MEAPGVRTAQLRVGDQIEAWHRGRLFHKGKVTDVVPALELFWILDARTGTRKLLDPEALEIRHVDPAPVKLEVPAKPQPPATPLATA
;
A
#
# COMPACT_ATOMS: atom_id res chain seq x y z
N MET A 1 10.43 -8.11 23.07
CA MET A 1 10.50 -7.00 22.10
C MET A 1 9.27 -7.17 21.22
N GLU A 2 8.18 -6.51 21.58
CA GLU A 2 6.91 -6.65 20.86
C GLU A 2 6.97 -5.68 19.68
N ALA A 3 6.93 -6.21 18.46
CA ALA A 3 6.87 -5.37 17.28
C ALA A 3 5.60 -4.53 17.39
N PRO A 4 5.68 -3.19 17.34
CA PRO A 4 4.49 -2.36 17.40
C PRO A 4 3.68 -2.62 16.12
N GLY A 5 2.70 -3.52 16.23
CA GLY A 5 1.75 -3.78 15.17
C GLY A 5 1.04 -2.49 14.80
N VAL A 6 0.84 -2.30 13.49
CA VAL A 6 0.04 -1.19 12.98
C VAL A 6 -1.38 -1.31 13.56
N ARG A 7 -1.84 -0.26 14.23
CA ARG A 7 -3.20 -0.19 14.80
C ARG A 7 -4.22 0.21 13.75
N THR A 8 -5.49 -0.11 13.98
CA THR A 8 -6.57 0.31 13.07
C THR A 8 -6.65 1.83 12.89
N ALA A 9 -6.32 2.60 13.92
CA ALA A 9 -6.24 4.06 13.86
C ALA A 9 -5.20 4.60 12.86
N GLN A 10 -4.24 3.78 12.43
CA GLN A 10 -3.20 4.13 11.45
C GLN A 10 -3.56 3.68 10.03
N LEU A 11 -4.59 2.84 9.88
CA LEU A 11 -5.08 2.32 8.61
C LEU A 11 -6.16 3.24 8.02
N ARG A 12 -6.08 3.49 6.71
CA ARG A 12 -7.15 4.15 5.97
C ARG A 12 -7.73 3.25 4.90
N VAL A 13 -9.00 3.46 4.59
CA VAL A 13 -9.64 2.86 3.41
C VAL A 13 -8.88 3.29 2.16
N GLY A 14 -8.44 2.30 1.37
CA GLY A 14 -7.57 2.52 0.21
C GLY A 14 -6.13 2.06 0.41
N ASP A 15 -5.66 1.90 1.64
CA ASP A 15 -4.28 1.48 1.91
C ASP A 15 -4.03 0.04 1.46
N GLN A 16 -2.84 -0.23 0.93
CA GLN A 16 -2.38 -1.58 0.65
C GLN A 16 -1.65 -2.13 1.87
N ILE A 17 -2.08 -3.31 2.33
CA ILE A 17 -1.50 -3.96 3.49
C ILE A 17 -1.21 -5.42 3.22
N GLU A 18 -0.26 -5.94 3.98
CA GLU A 18 0.05 -7.35 4.09
C GLU A 18 -0.10 -7.79 5.53
N ALA A 19 -0.88 -8.83 5.75
CA ALA A 19 -1.07 -9.47 7.04
C ALA A 19 -0.25 -10.75 7.09
N TRP A 20 0.73 -10.75 7.99
CA TRP A 20 1.66 -11.85 8.20
C TRP A 20 1.30 -12.58 9.48
N HIS A 21 1.31 -13.91 9.44
CA HIS A 21 1.09 -14.76 10.62
C HIS A 21 2.28 -15.70 10.79
N ARG A 22 3.02 -15.55 11.90
CA ARG A 22 4.21 -16.36 12.21
C ARG A 22 5.22 -16.43 11.05
N GLY A 23 5.47 -15.30 10.39
CA GLY A 23 6.40 -15.21 9.26
C GLY A 23 5.86 -15.72 7.92
N ARG A 24 4.57 -16.08 7.82
CA ARG A 24 3.92 -16.43 6.54
C ARG A 24 2.91 -15.36 6.16
N LEU A 25 2.99 -14.86 4.93
CA LEU A 25 1.98 -13.98 4.36
C LEU A 25 0.64 -14.72 4.29
N PHE A 26 -0.32 -14.27 5.10
CA PHE A 26 -1.63 -14.89 5.20
C PHE A 26 -2.60 -14.21 4.24
N HIS A 27 -2.63 -12.87 4.26
CA HIS A 27 -3.48 -12.05 3.42
C HIS A 27 -2.75 -10.82 2.90
N LYS A 28 -3.12 -10.39 1.69
CA LYS A 28 -2.64 -9.16 1.07
C LYS A 28 -3.77 -8.51 0.31
N GLY A 29 -3.94 -7.21 0.47
CA GLY A 29 -5.03 -6.53 -0.21
C GLY A 29 -5.15 -5.06 0.14
N LYS A 30 -6.22 -4.48 -0.39
CA LYS A 30 -6.56 -3.08 -0.13
C LYS A 30 -7.55 -3.00 1.02
N VAL A 31 -7.34 -2.13 1.99
CA VAL A 31 -8.32 -1.83 3.03
C VAL A 31 -9.58 -1.25 2.38
N THR A 32 -10.71 -1.86 2.67
CA THR A 32 -12.04 -1.46 2.19
C THR A 32 -12.86 -0.77 3.26
N ASP A 33 -12.60 -1.08 4.53
CA ASP A 33 -13.32 -0.53 5.67
C ASP A 33 -12.55 -0.82 6.96
N VAL A 34 -12.78 -0.01 7.99
CA VAL A 34 -12.14 -0.14 9.30
C VAL A 34 -13.24 -0.11 10.35
N VAL A 35 -13.16 -0.99 11.35
CA VAL A 35 -14.12 -1.10 12.45
C VAL A 35 -13.38 -0.81 13.78
N PRO A 36 -13.21 0.47 14.15
CA PRO A 36 -12.43 0.86 15.32
C PRO A 36 -12.98 0.29 16.62
N ALA A 37 -14.31 0.16 16.73
CA ALA A 37 -14.97 -0.38 17.93
C ALA A 37 -14.53 -1.82 18.29
N LEU A 38 -14.03 -2.57 17.31
CA LEU A 38 -13.54 -3.94 17.48
C LEU A 38 -12.03 -4.06 17.23
N GLU A 39 -11.34 -2.95 16.90
CA GLU A 39 -9.96 -2.97 16.38
C GLU A 39 -9.77 -3.92 15.18
N LEU A 40 -10.79 -4.06 14.32
CA LEU A 40 -10.73 -4.90 13.11
C LEU A 40 -10.77 -4.07 11.84
N PHE A 41 -10.35 -4.64 10.72
CA PHE A 41 -10.49 -4.00 9.42
C PHE A 41 -10.76 -5.00 8.29
N TRP A 42 -11.48 -4.53 7.29
CA TRP A 42 -11.81 -5.31 6.11
C TRP A 42 -10.86 -4.99 4.97
N ILE A 43 -10.33 -6.03 4.33
CA ILE A 43 -9.58 -5.90 3.07
C ILE A 43 -10.32 -6.56 1.92
N LEU A 44 -10.06 -6.08 0.70
CA LEU A 44 -10.28 -6.83 -0.52
C LEU A 44 -9.00 -7.60 -0.82
N ASP A 45 -9.04 -8.92 -0.60
CA ASP A 45 -7.91 -9.81 -0.81
C ASP A 45 -7.58 -9.88 -2.31
N ALA A 46 -6.36 -9.49 -2.67
CA ALA A 46 -5.94 -9.39 -4.08
C ALA A 46 -5.73 -10.75 -4.75
N ARG A 47 -5.58 -11.82 -3.97
CA ARG A 47 -5.35 -13.19 -4.47
C ARG A 47 -6.67 -13.87 -4.83
N THR A 48 -7.69 -13.63 -4.03
CA THR A 48 -9.00 -14.31 -4.13
C THR A 48 -10.12 -13.41 -4.62
N GLY A 49 -9.93 -12.08 -4.60
CA GLY A 49 -10.96 -11.10 -4.91
C GLY A 49 -12.08 -11.02 -3.86
N THR A 50 -11.91 -11.65 -2.70
CA THR A 50 -12.93 -11.69 -1.65
C THR A 50 -12.65 -10.69 -0.55
N ARG A 51 -13.72 -10.17 0.07
CA ARG A 51 -13.59 -9.31 1.23
C ARG A 51 -13.30 -10.17 2.47
N LYS A 52 -12.27 -9.81 3.23
CA LYS A 52 -11.83 -10.55 4.43
C LYS A 52 -11.67 -9.60 5.61
N LEU A 53 -12.11 -10.03 6.79
CA LEU A 53 -11.93 -9.34 8.05
C LEU A 53 -10.62 -9.79 8.68
N LEU A 54 -9.78 -8.84 9.07
CA LEU A 54 -8.47 -9.08 9.66
C LEU A 54 -8.38 -8.43 11.04
N ASP A 55 -7.64 -9.12 11.91
CA ASP A 55 -7.36 -8.72 13.27
C ASP A 55 -5.87 -8.36 13.42
N PRO A 56 -5.53 -7.09 13.73
CA PRO A 56 -4.16 -6.63 13.89
C PRO A 56 -3.49 -7.06 15.20
N GLU A 57 -4.22 -7.60 16.17
CA GLU A 57 -3.64 -8.16 17.40
C GLU A 57 -3.07 -9.57 17.14
N ALA A 58 -3.75 -10.36 16.33
CA ALA A 58 -3.35 -11.73 15.98
C ALA A 58 -2.39 -11.77 14.76
N LEU A 59 -2.40 -10.75 13.92
CA LEU A 59 -1.65 -10.70 12.67
C LEU A 59 -0.68 -9.53 12.65
N GLU A 60 0.54 -9.77 12.16
CA GLU A 60 1.49 -8.70 11.93
C GLU A 60 1.11 -7.94 10.66
N ILE A 61 0.51 -6.77 10.84
CA ILE A 61 0.07 -5.92 9.74
C ILE A 61 1.21 -5.01 9.32
N ARG A 62 1.55 -5.08 8.03
CA ARG A 62 2.57 -4.25 7.40
C ARG A 62 1.92 -3.39 6.32
N HIS A 63 2.12 -2.07 6.41
CA HIS A 63 1.78 -1.17 5.31
C HIS A 63 2.70 -1.48 4.14
N VAL A 64 2.09 -1.76 2.99
CA VAL A 64 2.81 -1.74 1.73
C VAL A 64 2.51 -0.38 1.16
N ASP A 65 3.38 0.59 1.45
CA ASP A 65 3.40 1.81 0.65
C ASP A 65 3.50 1.32 -0.81
N PRO A 66 2.56 1.68 -1.70
CA PRO A 66 2.76 1.40 -3.11
C PRO A 66 4.01 2.20 -3.45
N ALA A 67 5.17 1.51 -3.43
CA ALA A 67 6.50 2.09 -3.62
C ALA A 67 6.33 3.22 -4.59
N PRO A 68 6.70 4.47 -4.22
CA PRO A 68 6.32 5.63 -4.99
C PRO A 68 6.65 5.25 -6.41
N VAL A 69 5.61 5.07 -7.23
CA VAL A 69 5.80 5.18 -8.65
C VAL A 69 6.37 6.57 -8.70
N LYS A 70 7.69 6.62 -8.84
CA LYS A 70 8.41 7.81 -9.19
C LYS A 70 7.74 8.10 -10.51
N LEU A 71 6.68 8.89 -10.44
CA LEU A 71 6.21 9.74 -11.48
C LEU A 71 7.44 10.62 -11.69
N GLU A 72 8.44 10.08 -12.38
CA GLU A 72 9.05 10.77 -13.49
C GLU A 72 7.86 11.22 -14.33
N VAL A 73 7.27 12.33 -13.90
CA VAL A 73 6.70 13.29 -14.81
C VAL A 73 7.89 13.65 -15.69
N PRO A 74 7.96 13.23 -16.97
CA PRO A 74 8.85 13.91 -17.87
C PRO A 74 8.34 15.35 -17.90
N ALA A 75 9.03 16.24 -17.19
CA ALA A 75 8.90 17.65 -17.44
C ALA A 75 9.12 17.84 -18.95
N LYS A 76 8.10 18.42 -19.59
CA LYS A 76 7.94 18.58 -21.03
C LYS A 76 9.15 19.25 -21.75
N PRO A 77 9.21 19.17 -23.09
CA PRO A 77 10.41 18.93 -23.89
C PRO A 77 11.21 20.20 -24.20
N GLN A 78 12.53 20.08 -24.27
CA GLN A 78 13.38 21.11 -24.86
C GLN A 78 13.56 20.78 -26.35
N PRO A 79 13.19 21.67 -27.29
CA PRO A 79 13.42 21.43 -28.71
C PRO A 79 14.93 21.42 -29.00
N PRO A 80 15.41 20.61 -29.96
CA PRO A 80 16.77 20.76 -30.44
C PRO A 80 16.87 22.11 -31.16
N ALA A 81 17.53 23.09 -30.52
CA ALA A 81 17.98 24.28 -31.21
C ALA A 81 18.96 23.84 -32.30
N THR A 82 18.57 23.99 -33.56
CA THR A 82 19.44 23.82 -34.71
C THR A 82 20.51 24.91 -34.69
N PRO A 83 21.82 24.61 -34.66
CA PRO A 83 22.78 25.59 -35.10
C PRO A 83 22.80 25.57 -36.64
N LEU A 84 22.23 26.62 -37.24
CA LEU A 84 22.51 27.01 -38.62
C LEU A 84 23.99 27.40 -38.69
N ALA A 85 24.86 26.44 -39.03
CA ALA A 85 26.22 26.75 -39.45
C ALA A 85 26.15 27.18 -40.91
N THR A 86 26.24 28.49 -41.13
CA THR A 86 26.61 29.07 -42.42
C THR A 86 28.14 29.06 -42.49
N ALA A 87 28.71 28.43 -43.51
CA ALA A 87 30.06 28.66 -44.03
C ALA A 87 30.14 28.05 -45.43
#